data_AF-A0A2M8TK53-F1
#
_entry.id   AF-A0A2M8TK53-F1
#
_cell.length_a   1.000
_cell.length_b   1.000
_cell.length_c   1.000
_cell.angle_alpha   90.00
_cell.angle_beta   90.00
_cell.angle_gamma   90.00
#
_symmetry.space_group_name_H-M   'P 1'
#
loop_
_entity.id
_entity.type
_entity.pdbx_description
1 polymer ?
#
loop_
_entity_poly.entity_id
_entity_poly.type
_entity_poly.pdbx_seq_one_letter_code
_entity_poly.pdbx_strand_id
1 'polypeptide(L)'
;MNNEIAPVLDILEELKQECKAISKAQAELHTALAEQPANSKSERTTTQETVQNHLSKETQAKIKEHQLFVLEALSQSSKKLDPKFESLQQLITQQQTSVEYKNYSLFAGVQLAERILLGLVCGLVVVSCWFFAMGANQLQTSSDYDLRYRYLRMQGKATSKDFVHLDGLFVTHRNPKAIQQVQQKVVDYEQALQRQAELVLQQDKIKQEQRELKKHLKK
;
A
#
# COMPACT_ATOMS: atom_id res chain seq x y z
N MET A 1 -5.17 7.36 21.54
CA MET A 1 -6.41 7.27 20.74
C MET A 1 -7.62 6.86 21.61
N ASN A 2 -7.62 7.19 22.92
CA ASN A 2 -8.61 6.70 23.90
C ASN A 2 -9.57 7.81 24.40
N ASN A 3 -9.45 9.04 23.89
CA ASN A 3 -10.12 10.20 24.48
C ASN A 3 -11.56 10.40 23.99
N GLU A 4 -11.99 9.73 22.92
CA GLU A 4 -13.33 9.90 22.33
C GLU A 4 -14.37 8.89 22.85
N ILE A 5 -13.93 7.74 23.39
CA ILE A 5 -14.82 6.70 23.95
C ILE A 5 -15.12 6.97 25.43
N ALA A 6 -14.22 7.72 26.11
CA ALA A 6 -14.36 8.09 27.51
C ALA A 6 -15.72 8.73 27.87
N PRO A 7 -16.26 9.72 27.13
CA PRO A 7 -17.55 10.33 27.48
C PRO A 7 -18.75 9.40 27.28
N VAL A 8 -18.71 8.52 26.27
CA VAL A 8 -19.78 7.54 26.01
C VAL A 8 -19.80 6.48 27.11
N LEU A 9 -18.63 6.03 27.54
CA LEU A 9 -18.49 5.04 28.60
C LEU A 9 -18.92 5.61 29.95
N ASP A 10 -18.59 6.87 30.23
CA ASP A 10 -18.96 7.57 31.47
C ASP A 10 -20.49 7.71 31.61
N ILE A 11 -21.18 8.15 30.55
CA ILE A 11 -22.65 8.26 30.53
C ILE A 11 -23.31 6.87 30.65
N LEU A 12 -22.72 5.83 30.05
CA LEU A 12 -23.23 4.46 30.14
C LEU A 12 -23.07 3.87 31.56
N GLU A 13 -21.94 4.14 32.20
CA GLU A 13 -21.68 3.73 33.59
C GLU A 13 -22.63 4.46 34.55
N GLU A 14 -22.87 5.77 34.34
CA GLU A 14 -23.81 6.57 35.11
C GLU A 14 -25.26 6.04 34.97
N LEU A 15 -25.70 5.74 33.73
CA LEU A 15 -27.02 5.16 33.47
C LEU A 15 -27.20 3.78 34.13
N LYS A 16 -26.19 2.93 34.05
CA LYS A 16 -26.17 1.62 34.71
C LYS A 16 -26.29 1.76 36.23
N GLN A 17 -25.62 2.76 36.80
CA GLN A 17 -25.65 3.03 38.23
C GLN A 17 -27.02 3.59 38.69
N GLU A 18 -27.63 4.49 37.91
CA GLU A 18 -28.99 4.97 38.16
C GLU A 18 -30.03 3.84 38.06
N CYS A 19 -29.96 2.98 37.03
CA CYS A 19 -30.84 1.80 36.91
C CYS A 19 -30.70 0.83 38.10
N LYS A 20 -29.48 0.63 38.61
CA LYS A 20 -29.23 -0.18 39.79
C LYS A 20 -29.86 0.44 41.05
N ALA A 21 -29.76 1.75 41.21
CA ALA A 21 -30.38 2.47 42.33
C ALA A 21 -31.91 2.38 42.29
N ILE A 22 -32.51 2.50 41.10
CA ILE A 22 -33.96 2.36 40.90
C ILE A 22 -34.42 0.94 41.23
N SER A 23 -33.71 -0.09 40.74
CA SER A 23 -34.01 -1.48 41.05
C SER A 23 -33.95 -1.77 42.56
N LYS A 24 -32.99 -1.15 43.26
CA LYS A 24 -32.86 -1.29 44.71
C LYS A 24 -34.00 -0.59 45.46
N ALA A 25 -34.36 0.63 45.07
CA ALA A 25 -35.50 1.35 45.66
C ALA A 25 -36.82 0.61 45.43
N GLN A 26 -37.00 -0.02 44.27
CA GLN A 26 -38.16 -0.88 43.99
C GLN A 26 -38.19 -2.11 44.90
N ALA A 27 -37.05 -2.76 45.14
CA ALA A 27 -36.96 -3.89 46.07
C ALA A 27 -37.27 -3.47 47.52
N GLU A 28 -36.74 -2.33 47.96
CA GLU A 28 -36.99 -1.78 49.30
C GLU A 28 -38.47 -1.40 49.50
N LEU A 29 -39.14 -0.84 48.49
CA LEU A 29 -40.59 -0.59 48.51
C LEU A 29 -41.40 -1.90 48.59
N HIS A 30 -40.98 -2.95 47.87
CA HIS A 30 -41.62 -4.27 47.96
C HIS A 30 -41.45 -4.90 49.36
N THR A 31 -40.30 -4.70 50.01
CA THR A 31 -40.06 -5.20 51.37
C THR A 31 -40.84 -4.40 52.42
N ALA A 32 -40.87 -3.07 52.34
CA ALA A 32 -41.62 -2.21 53.27
C ALA A 32 -43.13 -2.45 53.20
N LEU A 33 -43.64 -2.79 52.02
CA LEU A 33 -45.05 -3.15 51.83
C LEU A 33 -45.39 -4.53 52.42
N ALA A 34 -44.43 -5.46 52.45
CA ALA A 34 -44.60 -6.77 53.09
C ALA A 34 -44.58 -6.70 54.64
N GLU A 35 -44.03 -5.63 55.21
CA GLU A 35 -43.98 -5.39 56.67
C GLU A 35 -45.22 -4.65 57.22
N GLN A 36 -46.18 -4.25 56.38
CA GLN A 36 -47.38 -3.57 56.84
C GLN A 36 -48.30 -4.53 57.63
N PRO A 37 -48.74 -4.20 58.87
CA PRO A 37 -49.14 -5.18 59.86
C PRO A 37 -50.53 -5.78 59.60
N ALA A 38 -50.60 -7.11 59.51
CA ALA A 38 -51.83 -7.86 59.68
C ALA A 38 -52.15 -7.98 61.17
N ASN A 39 -53.03 -7.11 61.70
CA ASN A 39 -53.42 -7.17 63.10
C ASN A 39 -54.67 -8.04 63.36
N SER A 40 -54.55 -8.83 64.43
CA SER A 40 -55.53 -9.53 65.29
C SER A 40 -56.45 -10.66 64.76
N LYS A 41 -55.97 -11.89 64.99
CA LYS A 41 -56.61 -13.06 65.66
C LYS A 41 -58.08 -12.94 66.13
N SER A 42 -58.98 -13.82 65.66
CA SER A 42 -59.68 -14.89 66.44
C SER A 42 -61.01 -15.37 65.81
N GLU A 43 -61.26 -16.68 65.97
CA GLU A 43 -62.50 -17.48 65.94
C GLU A 43 -63.50 -17.44 64.76
N ARG A 44 -63.79 -18.65 64.24
CA ARG A 44 -64.74 -18.94 63.15
C ARG A 44 -66.16 -19.03 63.67
N THR A 45 -67.08 -18.28 63.05
CA THR A 45 -68.47 -18.68 62.73
C THR A 45 -68.97 -17.82 61.56
N THR A 46 -70.07 -18.24 60.92
CA THR A 46 -70.64 -17.94 59.57
C THR A 46 -70.86 -16.48 59.12
N THR A 47 -70.20 -15.50 59.74
CA THR A 47 -70.14 -14.08 59.30
C THR A 47 -68.78 -13.74 58.64
N GLN A 48 -68.05 -14.77 58.20
CA GLN A 48 -66.66 -14.66 57.77
C GLN A 48 -66.50 -14.48 56.24
N GLU A 49 -67.44 -15.00 55.43
CA GLU A 49 -67.36 -14.90 53.97
C GLU A 49 -67.55 -13.48 53.45
N THR A 50 -68.43 -12.67 54.06
CA THR A 50 -68.64 -11.27 53.68
C THR A 50 -67.46 -10.37 54.07
N VAL A 51 -66.85 -10.60 55.24
CA VAL A 51 -65.67 -9.85 55.70
C VAL A 51 -64.42 -10.27 54.93
N GLN A 52 -64.26 -11.55 54.62
CA GLN A 52 -63.13 -12.06 53.83
C GLN A 52 -63.19 -11.59 52.37
N ASN A 53 -64.38 -11.52 51.77
CA ASN A 53 -64.56 -10.94 50.44
C ASN A 53 -64.30 -9.43 50.41
N HIS A 54 -64.64 -8.69 51.48
CA HIS A 54 -64.34 -7.27 51.60
C HIS A 54 -62.83 -7.02 51.79
N LEU A 55 -62.18 -7.79 52.67
CA LEU A 55 -60.73 -7.75 52.89
C LEU A 55 -59.95 -8.17 51.63
N SER A 56 -60.45 -9.15 50.89
CA SER A 56 -59.90 -9.58 49.59
C SER A 56 -60.03 -8.51 48.51
N LYS A 57 -61.12 -7.73 48.50
CA LYS A 57 -61.30 -6.61 47.55
C LYS A 57 -60.43 -5.41 47.93
N GLU A 58 -60.29 -5.11 49.22
CA GLU A 58 -59.45 -4.02 49.72
C GLU A 58 -57.96 -4.31 49.49
N THR A 59 -57.50 -5.54 49.74
CA THR A 59 -56.13 -5.97 49.43
C THR A 59 -55.87 -5.95 47.92
N GLN A 60 -56.82 -6.38 47.09
CA GLN A 60 -56.70 -6.28 45.64
C GLN A 60 -56.66 -4.83 45.14
N ALA A 61 -57.43 -3.92 45.75
CA ALA A 61 -57.40 -2.49 45.44
C ALA A 61 -56.04 -1.87 45.80
N LYS A 62 -55.50 -2.17 46.99
CA LYS A 62 -54.15 -1.75 47.41
C LYS A 62 -53.05 -2.30 46.51
N ILE A 63 -53.14 -3.56 46.09
CA ILE A 63 -52.19 -4.16 45.13
C ILE A 63 -52.23 -3.41 43.78
N LYS A 64 -53.42 -3.05 43.30
CA LYS A 64 -53.57 -2.29 42.05
C LYS A 64 -53.04 -0.87 42.17
N GLU A 65 -53.25 -0.19 43.29
CA GLU A 65 -52.68 1.13 43.54
C GLU A 65 -51.14 1.09 43.59
N HIS A 66 -50.57 0.08 44.24
CA HIS A 66 -49.11 -0.11 44.25
C HIS A 66 -48.56 -0.42 42.85
N GLN A 67 -49.25 -1.22 42.04
CA GLN A 67 -48.84 -1.44 40.65
C GLN A 67 -48.89 -0.15 39.83
N LEU A 68 -49.90 0.68 40.05
CA LEU A 68 -50.05 1.95 39.36
C LEU A 68 -48.96 2.95 39.78
N PHE A 69 -48.58 2.97 41.06
CA PHE A 69 -47.47 3.77 41.57
C PHE A 69 -46.10 3.32 41.04
N VAL A 70 -45.85 2.01 40.97
CA VAL A 70 -44.62 1.46 40.37
C VAL A 70 -44.56 1.79 38.88
N LEU A 71 -45.68 1.70 38.18
CA LEU A 71 -45.77 2.04 36.76
C LEU A 71 -45.53 3.54 36.53
N GLU A 72 -46.06 4.40 37.38
CA GLU A 72 -45.85 5.86 37.36
C GLU A 72 -44.37 6.20 37.63
N ALA A 73 -43.75 5.58 38.65
CA ALA A 73 -42.35 5.77 38.98
C ALA A 73 -41.41 5.29 37.85
N LEU A 74 -41.73 4.15 37.22
CA LEU A 74 -41.01 3.67 36.05
C LEU A 74 -41.22 4.58 34.83
N SER A 75 -42.42 5.12 34.63
CA SER A 75 -42.70 6.08 33.55
C SER A 75 -41.91 7.38 33.75
N GLN A 76 -41.86 7.89 34.97
CA GLN A 76 -41.12 9.10 35.31
C GLN A 76 -39.60 8.90 35.15
N SER A 77 -39.10 7.70 35.50
CA SER A 77 -37.71 7.34 35.25
C SER A 77 -37.42 7.20 33.75
N SER A 78 -38.27 6.53 32.99
CA SER A 78 -38.12 6.38 31.52
C SER A 78 -38.01 7.75 30.85
N LYS A 79 -38.88 8.70 31.21
CA LYS A 79 -38.84 10.08 30.70
C LYS A 79 -37.52 10.81 31.00
N LYS A 80 -36.84 10.47 32.09
CA LYS A 80 -35.53 11.03 32.46
C LYS A 80 -34.38 10.37 31.67
N LEU A 81 -34.54 9.10 31.30
CA LEU A 81 -33.54 8.36 30.52
C LEU A 81 -33.63 8.63 29.01
N ASP A 82 -34.83 8.87 28.46
CA ASP A 82 -35.04 9.16 27.04
C ASP A 82 -34.07 10.22 26.44
N PRO A 83 -33.87 11.41 27.05
CA PRO A 83 -32.94 12.40 26.50
C PRO A 83 -31.46 12.00 26.60
N LYS A 84 -31.09 11.12 27.55
CA LYS A 84 -29.74 10.58 27.66
C LYS A 84 -29.48 9.50 26.61
N PHE A 85 -30.50 8.71 26.23
CA PHE A 85 -30.39 7.76 25.12
C PHE A 85 -30.25 8.48 23.77
N GLU A 86 -30.97 9.58 23.57
CA GLU A 86 -30.87 10.38 22.35
C GLU A 86 -29.47 11.00 22.18
N SER A 87 -28.90 11.55 23.26
CA SER A 87 -27.54 12.10 23.21
C SER A 87 -26.47 11.04 22.96
N LEU A 88 -26.61 9.85 23.56
CA LEU A 88 -25.75 8.70 23.26
C LEU A 88 -25.88 8.25 21.80
N GLN A 89 -27.10 8.19 21.27
CA GLN A 89 -27.33 7.83 19.86
C GLN A 89 -26.71 8.85 18.90
N GLN A 90 -26.76 10.14 19.24
CA GLN A 90 -26.12 11.21 18.49
C GLN A 90 -24.59 11.10 18.51
N LEU A 91 -24.00 10.84 19.68
CA LEU A 91 -22.56 10.61 19.86
C LEU A 91 -22.07 9.39 19.06
N ILE A 92 -22.79 8.28 19.11
CA ILE A 92 -22.47 7.07 18.35
C ILE A 92 -22.52 7.34 16.84
N THR A 93 -23.55 8.05 16.37
CA THR A 93 -23.69 8.40 14.94
C THR A 93 -22.58 9.34 14.47
N GLN A 94 -22.20 10.33 15.29
CA GLN A 94 -21.08 11.22 15.00
C GLN A 94 -19.74 10.47 14.97
N GLN A 95 -19.53 9.53 15.89
CA GLN A 95 -18.31 8.74 15.91
C GLN A 95 -18.22 7.79 14.70
N GLN A 96 -19.35 7.15 14.34
CA GLN A 96 -19.42 6.24 13.20
C GLN A 96 -19.16 6.96 11.86
N THR A 97 -19.72 8.15 11.68
CA THR A 97 -19.48 8.98 10.48
C THR A 97 -18.04 9.51 10.40
N SER A 98 -17.43 9.88 11.53
CA SER A 98 -16.02 10.28 11.61
C SER A 98 -15.07 9.14 11.22
N VAL A 99 -15.35 7.91 11.69
CA VAL A 99 -14.57 6.71 11.35
C VAL A 99 -14.72 6.34 9.87
N GLU A 100 -15.94 6.39 9.33
CA GLU A 100 -16.20 6.10 7.92
C GLU A 100 -15.51 7.10 6.98
N TYR A 101 -15.58 8.41 7.30
CA TYR A 101 -14.88 9.46 6.55
C TYR A 101 -13.36 9.29 6.59
N LYS A 102 -12.80 8.95 7.75
CA LYS A 102 -11.35 8.72 7.93
C LYS A 102 -10.88 7.50 7.13
N ASN A 103 -11.65 6.41 7.13
CA ASN A 103 -11.35 5.21 6.35
C ASN A 103 -11.44 5.45 4.84
N TYR A 104 -12.44 6.21 4.38
CA TYR A 104 -12.57 6.59 2.97
C TYR A 104 -11.38 7.44 2.50
N SER A 105 -10.93 8.40 3.32
CA SER A 105 -9.77 9.25 3.02
C SER A 105 -8.45 8.46 2.93
N LEU A 106 -8.24 7.48 3.81
CA LEU A 106 -7.05 6.61 3.78
C LEU A 106 -7.08 5.68 2.57
N PHE A 107 -8.25 5.13 2.24
CA PHE A 107 -8.41 4.26 1.07
C PHE A 107 -8.21 5.02 -0.25
N ALA A 108 -8.74 6.25 -0.35
CA ALA A 108 -8.50 7.13 -1.49
C ALA A 108 -7.01 7.51 -1.61
N GLY A 109 -6.34 7.77 -0.49
CA GLY A 109 -4.89 8.02 -0.44
C GLY A 109 -4.06 6.82 -0.92
N VAL A 110 -4.43 5.60 -0.53
CA VAL A 110 -3.76 4.36 -0.97
C VAL A 110 -3.94 4.15 -2.47
N GLN A 111 -5.15 4.32 -3.01
CA GLN A 111 -5.37 4.23 -4.47
C GLN A 111 -4.59 5.28 -5.25
N LEU A 112 -4.52 6.51 -4.74
CA LEU A 112 -3.75 7.58 -5.38
C LEU A 112 -2.25 7.28 -5.36
N ALA A 113 -1.73 6.80 -4.23
CA ALA A 113 -0.34 6.39 -4.08
C ALA A 113 0.03 5.23 -5.01
N GLU A 114 -0.86 4.25 -5.19
CA GLU A 114 -0.67 3.14 -6.12
C GLU A 114 -0.57 3.65 -7.58
N ARG A 115 -1.46 4.56 -7.99
CA ARG A 115 -1.43 5.17 -9.34
C ARG A 115 -0.15 5.97 -9.57
N ILE A 116 0.30 6.73 -8.57
CA ILE A 116 1.56 7.49 -8.64
C ILE A 116 2.75 6.54 -8.73
N LEU A 117 2.79 5.48 -7.92
CA LEU A 117 3.86 4.48 -7.94
C LEU A 117 3.92 3.75 -9.28
N LEU A 118 2.78 3.34 -9.82
CA LEU A 118 2.69 2.66 -11.11
C LEU A 118 3.12 3.58 -12.26
N GLY A 119 2.73 4.86 -12.21
CA GLY A 119 3.20 5.89 -13.13
C GLY A 119 4.71 6.12 -13.06
N LEU A 120 5.28 6.15 -11.84
CA LEU A 120 6.72 6.29 -11.62
C LEU A 120 7.50 5.10 -12.21
N VAL A 121 7.05 3.87 -11.93
CA VAL A 121 7.69 2.65 -12.45
C VAL A 121 7.59 2.61 -13.98
N CYS A 122 6.42 2.88 -14.56
CA CYS A 122 6.28 2.98 -16.01
C CYS A 122 7.19 4.05 -16.61
N GLY A 123 7.25 5.24 -16.00
CA GLY A 123 8.12 6.33 -16.43
C GLY A 123 9.60 5.93 -16.43
N LEU A 124 10.07 5.29 -15.36
CA LEU A 124 11.45 4.77 -15.25
C LEU A 124 11.79 3.74 -16.34
N VAL A 125 10.84 2.86 -16.68
CA VAL A 125 11.04 1.88 -17.76
C VAL A 125 11.16 2.57 -19.12
N VAL A 126 10.36 3.60 -19.40
CA VAL A 126 10.42 4.34 -20.67
C VAL A 126 11.73 5.14 -20.77
N VAL A 127 12.13 5.82 -19.69
CA VAL A 127 13.39 6.59 -19.65
C VAL A 127 14.60 5.67 -19.81
N SER A 128 14.61 4.51 -19.14
CA SER A 128 15.69 3.54 -19.31
C SER A 128 15.73 2.93 -20.72
N CYS A 129 14.58 2.62 -21.30
CA CYS A 129 14.49 2.17 -22.69
C CYS A 129 15.00 3.23 -23.69
N TRP A 130 14.63 4.50 -23.50
CA TRP A 130 15.12 5.61 -24.32
C TRP A 130 16.64 5.79 -24.19
N PHE A 131 17.17 5.75 -22.97
CA PHE A 131 18.59 5.87 -22.72
C PHE A 131 19.38 4.74 -23.40
N PHE A 132 18.88 3.51 -23.34
CA PHE A 132 19.51 2.37 -23.99
C PHE A 132 19.42 2.46 -25.53
N ALA A 133 18.27 2.85 -26.09
CA ALA A 133 18.10 3.02 -27.53
C ALA A 133 19.00 4.12 -28.08
N MET A 134 19.10 5.26 -27.38
CA MET A 134 19.98 6.36 -27.76
C MET A 134 21.46 6.00 -27.58
N GLY A 135 21.82 5.29 -26.51
CA GLY A 135 23.18 4.79 -26.29
C GLY A 135 23.64 3.77 -27.33
N ALA A 136 22.75 2.84 -27.72
CA ALA A 136 23.04 1.86 -28.78
C ALA A 136 23.29 2.54 -30.13
N ASN A 137 22.51 3.58 -30.46
CA ASN A 137 22.72 4.36 -31.68
C ASN A 137 24.06 5.11 -31.65
N GLN A 138 24.46 5.70 -30.53
CA GLN A 138 25.75 6.40 -30.41
C GLN A 138 26.94 5.43 -30.48
N LEU A 139 26.86 4.27 -29.82
CA LEU A 139 27.90 3.25 -29.86
C LEU A 139 28.08 2.68 -31.27
N GLN A 140 26.99 2.38 -31.96
CA GLN A 140 27.03 1.94 -33.35
C GLN A 140 27.63 3.02 -34.25
N THR A 141 27.27 4.29 -34.04
CA THR A 141 27.82 5.42 -34.81
C THR A 141 29.33 5.54 -34.61
N SER A 142 29.83 5.39 -33.38
CA SER A 142 31.28 5.43 -33.09
C SER A 142 32.03 4.26 -33.74
N SER A 143 31.48 3.05 -33.67
CA SER A 143 32.08 1.88 -34.32
C SER A 143 32.11 2.03 -35.84
N ASP A 144 31.06 2.62 -36.41
CA ASP A 144 30.95 2.85 -37.85
C ASP A 144 32.01 3.87 -38.32
N TYR A 145 32.32 4.90 -37.53
CA TYR A 145 33.39 5.85 -37.86
C TYR A 145 34.79 5.23 -37.80
N ASP A 146 35.08 4.41 -36.79
CA ASP A 146 36.36 3.70 -36.69
C ASP A 146 36.57 2.75 -37.87
N LEU A 147 35.53 1.98 -38.25
CA LEU A 147 35.60 1.08 -39.40
C LEU A 147 35.81 1.83 -40.73
N ARG A 148 35.14 2.97 -40.94
CA ARG A 148 35.37 3.82 -42.12
C ARG A 148 36.81 4.31 -42.18
N TYR A 149 37.37 4.75 -41.04
CA TYR A 149 38.74 5.24 -40.97
C TYR A 149 39.75 4.14 -41.33
N ARG A 150 39.63 2.94 -40.74
CA ARG A 150 40.53 1.81 -41.04
C ARG A 150 40.43 1.35 -42.49
N TYR A 151 39.22 1.34 -43.05
CA TYR A 151 39.02 0.99 -44.46
C TYR A 151 39.66 2.01 -45.41
N LEU A 152 39.51 3.31 -45.14
CA LEU A 152 40.18 4.36 -45.91
C LEU A 152 41.71 4.26 -45.81
N ARG A 153 42.23 3.91 -44.63
CA ARG A 153 43.66 3.65 -44.41
C ARG A 153 44.15 2.45 -45.24
N MET A 154 43.36 1.37 -45.32
CA MET A 154 43.65 0.21 -46.17
C MET A 154 43.71 0.58 -47.65
N GLN A 155 42.79 1.42 -48.14
CA GLN A 155 42.77 1.83 -49.54
C GLN A 155 43.99 2.68 -49.95
N GLY A 156 44.66 3.34 -49.01
CA GLY A 156 45.91 4.09 -49.23
C GLY A 156 45.77 5.39 -50.03
N LYS A 157 44.66 5.61 -50.74
CA LYS A 157 44.27 6.86 -51.38
C LYS A 157 42.77 7.06 -51.23
N ALA A 158 42.37 8.11 -50.51
CA ALA A 158 40.96 8.40 -50.28
C ALA A 158 40.37 9.13 -51.49
N THR A 159 39.71 8.40 -52.39
CA THR A 159 39.04 9.00 -53.56
C THR A 159 37.65 9.48 -53.17
N SER A 160 37.17 10.59 -53.75
CA SER A 160 35.81 11.08 -53.54
C SER A 160 34.73 10.01 -53.80
N LYS A 161 34.97 9.09 -54.75
CA LYS A 161 34.09 7.93 -55.02
C LYS A 161 34.01 6.94 -53.86
N ASP A 162 35.13 6.70 -53.16
CA ASP A 162 35.18 5.79 -52.00
C ASP A 162 34.40 6.37 -50.83
N PHE A 163 34.48 7.69 -50.63
CA PHE A 163 33.67 8.39 -49.62
C PHE A 163 32.18 8.29 -49.93
N VAL A 164 31.76 8.54 -51.17
CA VAL A 164 30.34 8.43 -51.57
C VAL A 164 29.83 7.00 -51.41
N HIS A 165 30.65 6.01 -51.74
CA HIS A 165 30.30 4.61 -51.59
C HIS A 165 30.14 4.20 -50.11
N LEU A 166 31.06 4.62 -49.24
CA LEU A 166 30.98 4.38 -47.80
C LEU A 166 29.82 5.14 -47.14
N ASP A 167 29.58 6.38 -47.54
CA ASP A 167 28.48 7.19 -47.00
C ASP A 167 27.12 6.57 -47.35
N GLY A 168 26.97 6.07 -48.58
CA GLY A 168 25.80 5.28 -48.98
C GLY A 168 25.62 3.99 -48.15
N LEU A 169 26.71 3.29 -47.84
CA LEU A 169 26.71 2.00 -47.13
C LEU A 169 26.34 2.11 -45.65
N PHE A 170 26.74 3.22 -45.01
CA PHE A 170 26.62 3.40 -43.56
C PHE A 170 25.57 4.46 -43.16
N VAL A 171 25.33 5.48 -43.98
CA VAL A 171 24.42 6.61 -43.66
C VAL A 171 23.13 6.53 -44.47
N THR A 172 23.21 6.46 -45.81
CA THR A 172 22.01 6.59 -46.65
C THR A 172 21.18 5.31 -46.69
N HIS A 173 21.78 4.15 -46.93
CA HIS A 173 21.12 2.84 -47.03
C HIS A 173 21.92 1.79 -46.27
N ARG A 174 21.79 1.79 -44.94
CA ARG A 174 22.56 0.91 -44.05
C ARG A 174 22.37 -0.56 -44.42
N ASN A 175 23.42 -1.20 -44.94
CA ASN A 175 23.40 -2.60 -45.33
C ASN A 175 24.36 -3.43 -44.44
N PRO A 176 23.83 -4.21 -43.47
CA PRO A 176 24.68 -4.94 -42.52
C PRO A 176 25.60 -5.97 -43.19
N LYS A 177 25.15 -6.58 -44.30
CA LYS A 177 25.99 -7.55 -45.04
C LYS A 177 27.19 -6.88 -45.69
N ALA A 178 26.99 -5.68 -46.25
CA ALA A 178 28.06 -4.94 -46.88
C ALA A 178 29.05 -4.38 -45.85
N ILE A 179 28.55 -3.91 -44.69
CA ILE A 179 29.39 -3.48 -43.56
C ILE A 179 30.26 -4.64 -43.05
N GLN A 180 29.70 -5.85 -42.92
CA GLN A 180 30.48 -7.05 -42.56
C GLN A 180 31.57 -7.38 -43.58
N GLN A 181 31.28 -7.25 -44.88
CA GLN A 181 32.30 -7.45 -45.93
C GLN A 181 33.44 -6.43 -45.84
N VAL A 182 33.12 -5.16 -45.56
CA VAL A 182 34.12 -4.12 -45.33
C VAL A 182 34.97 -4.46 -44.10
N GLN A 183 34.34 -4.86 -43.00
CA GLN A 183 35.03 -5.28 -41.78
C GLN A 183 35.99 -6.44 -42.02
N GLN A 184 35.54 -7.46 -42.74
CA GLN A 184 36.38 -8.63 -43.04
C GLN A 184 37.59 -8.26 -43.89
N LYS A 185 37.42 -7.42 -44.92
CA LYS A 185 38.54 -6.92 -45.73
C LYS A 185 39.57 -6.14 -44.91
N VAL A 186 39.11 -5.31 -43.96
CA VAL A 186 40.00 -4.57 -43.06
C VAL A 186 40.77 -5.53 -42.16
N VAL A 187 40.09 -6.50 -41.55
CA VAL A 187 40.73 -7.49 -40.66
C VAL A 187 41.76 -8.32 -41.42
N ASP A 188 41.42 -8.81 -42.61
CA ASP A 188 42.32 -9.60 -43.44
C ASP A 188 43.58 -8.80 -43.84
N TYR A 189 43.40 -7.51 -44.16
CA TYR A 189 44.50 -6.60 -44.48
C TYR A 189 45.39 -6.32 -43.27
N GLU A 190 44.81 -6.01 -42.10
CA GLU A 190 45.57 -5.77 -40.87
C GLU A 190 46.36 -7.03 -40.46
N GLN A 191 45.77 -8.21 -40.61
CA GLN A 191 46.45 -9.47 -40.33
C GLN A 191 47.59 -9.73 -41.33
N ALA A 192 47.39 -9.45 -42.61
CA ALA A 192 48.45 -9.56 -43.62
C ALA A 192 49.61 -8.59 -43.33
N LEU A 193 49.30 -7.36 -42.93
CA LEU A 193 50.30 -6.36 -42.55
C LEU A 193 51.09 -6.80 -41.31
N GLN A 194 50.43 -7.39 -40.32
CA GLN A 194 51.09 -7.94 -39.13
C GLN A 194 52.05 -9.08 -39.50
N ARG A 195 51.61 -10.05 -40.31
CA ARG A 195 52.49 -11.14 -40.77
C ARG A 195 53.69 -10.60 -41.53
N GLN A 196 53.50 -9.56 -42.34
CA GLN A 196 54.61 -8.93 -43.06
C GLN A 196 55.62 -8.30 -42.10
N ALA A 197 55.16 -7.60 -41.05
CA ALA A 197 56.04 -7.03 -40.03
C ALA A 197 56.82 -8.12 -39.27
N GLU A 198 56.17 -9.23 -38.92
CA GLU A 198 56.82 -10.38 -38.28
C GLU A 198 57.90 -11.01 -39.16
N LEU A 199 57.63 -11.18 -40.46
CA LEU A 199 58.59 -11.70 -41.42
C LEU A 199 59.81 -10.77 -41.58
N VAL A 200 59.60 -9.45 -41.60
CA VAL A 200 60.70 -8.47 -41.65
C VAL A 200 61.56 -8.58 -40.39
N LEU A 201 60.95 -8.68 -39.21
CA LEU A 201 61.68 -8.85 -37.95
C LEU A 201 62.49 -10.16 -37.92
N GLN A 202 61.93 -11.26 -38.42
CA GLN A 202 62.67 -12.52 -38.55
C GLN A 202 63.83 -12.39 -39.52
N GLN A 203 63.64 -11.73 -40.66
CA GLN A 203 64.70 -11.51 -41.64
C GLN A 203 65.85 -10.68 -41.05
N ASP A 204 65.54 -9.66 -40.25
CA ASP A 204 66.56 -8.82 -39.61
C ASP A 204 67.35 -9.59 -38.54
N LYS A 205 66.68 -10.45 -37.76
CA LYS A 205 67.35 -11.36 -36.82
C LYS A 205 68.32 -12.29 -37.53
N ILE A 206 67.89 -12.96 -38.61
CA ILE A 206 68.75 -13.85 -39.40
C ILE A 206 69.94 -13.09 -39.99
N LYS A 207 69.73 -11.87 -40.51
CA LYS A 207 70.82 -11.01 -41.02
C LYS A 207 71.80 -10.60 -39.92
N GLN A 208 71.33 -10.42 -38.69
CA GLN A 208 72.18 -10.10 -37.54
C GLN A 208 73.01 -11.33 -37.14
N GLU A 209 72.39 -12.50 -37.02
CA GLU A 209 73.08 -13.76 -36.73
C GLU A 209 74.14 -14.10 -37.79
N GLN A 210 73.82 -13.94 -39.08
CA GLN A 210 74.80 -14.12 -40.16
C GLN A 210 75.99 -13.16 -40.06
N ARG A 211 75.76 -11.91 -39.60
CA ARG A 211 76.85 -10.94 -39.39
C ARG A 211 77.74 -11.36 -38.23
N GLU A 212 77.17 -11.83 -37.12
CA GLU A 212 77.94 -12.34 -35.98
C GLU A 212 78.73 -13.60 -36.36
N LEU A 213 78.11 -14.57 -37.01
CA LEU A 213 78.81 -15.78 -37.49
C LEU A 213 79.98 -15.45 -38.42
N LYS A 214 79.81 -14.50 -39.36
CA LYS A 214 80.91 -14.04 -40.23
C LYS A 214 82.05 -13.34 -39.48
N LYS A 215 81.78 -12.68 -38.35
CA LYS A 215 82.84 -12.12 -37.49
C LYS A 215 83.62 -13.22 -36.78
N HIS A 216 82.92 -14.24 -36.26
CA HIS A 216 83.56 -15.37 -35.58
C HIS A 216 84.42 -16.22 -36.54
N LEU A 217 84.02 -16.36 -37.80
CA LEU A 217 84.76 -17.13 -38.83
C LEU A 217 85.99 -16.42 -39.40
N LYS A 218 86.15 -15.11 -39.15
CA LYS A 218 87.30 -14.30 -39.59
C LYS A 218 88.39 -14.14 -38.52
N LYS A 219 88.20 -14.78 -37.36
CA LYS A 219 89.11 -14.76 -36.22
C LYS A 219 89.84 -16.09 -36.13
#